data_AF-A0AAE0R0G0-F1
#
_entry.id   AF-A0AAE0R0G0-F1
#
_cell.length_a   1.000
_cell.length_b   1.000
_cell.length_c   1.000
_cell.angle_alpha   90.00
_cell.angle_beta   90.00
_cell.angle_gamma   90.00
#
_symmetry.space_group_name_H-M   'P 1'
#
loop_
_entity.id
_entity.type
_entity.pdbx_description
1 polymer ?
#
loop_
_entity_poly.entity_id
_entity_poly.type
_entity_poly.pdbx_seq_one_letter_code
_entity_poly.pdbx_strand_id
1 'polypeptide(L)'
;MFYRGTIESVLSSCITASFGNCTVSDSKTLQQIVRTAEKIIGISLPSITDMYTTCCIRKANSIVDDPTHPSHLLFTLLPSGKRYVIE
;
A
#
# COMPACT_ATOMS: atom_id res chain seq x y z
N MET A 1 -7.48 -17.38 11.13
CA MET A 1 -6.27 -16.60 10.77
C MET A 1 -5.91 -16.69 9.28
N PHE A 2 -6.02 -17.84 8.62
CA PHE A 2 -5.68 -17.99 7.18
C PHE A 2 -6.42 -17.01 6.25
N TYR A 3 -7.73 -16.80 6.43
CA TYR A 3 -8.53 -15.94 5.55
C TYR A 3 -8.14 -14.45 5.62
N ARG A 4 -7.69 -13.98 6.79
CA ARG A 4 -7.32 -12.58 7.02
C ARG A 4 -6.07 -12.22 6.24
N GLY A 5 -5.02 -13.03 6.36
CA GLY A 5 -3.74 -12.79 5.66
C GLY A 5 -3.89 -12.87 4.14
N THR A 6 -4.68 -13.81 3.63
CA THR A 6 -4.91 -13.94 2.19
C THR A 6 -5.70 -12.74 1.63
N ILE A 7 -6.78 -12.31 2.31
CA ILE A 7 -7.56 -11.14 1.89
C ILE A 7 -6.70 -9.87 1.95
N GLU A 8 -5.93 -9.67 3.02
CA GLU A 8 -5.00 -8.53 3.13
C GLU A 8 -3.93 -8.55 2.03
N SER A 9 -3.37 -9.72 1.70
CA SER A 9 -2.37 -9.85 0.64
C SER A 9 -2.94 -9.57 -0.75
N VAL A 10 -4.13 -10.09 -1.06
CA VAL A 10 -4.81 -9.85 -2.34
C VAL A 10 -5.18 -8.37 -2.46
N LEU A 11 -5.77 -7.78 -1.42
CA LEU A 11 -6.09 -6.35 -1.39
C LEU A 11 -4.82 -5.49 -1.53
N SER A 12 -3.74 -5.83 -0.85
CA SER A 12 -2.46 -5.12 -0.97
C SER A 12 -1.90 -5.20 -2.39
N SER A 13 -1.98 -6.36 -3.06
CA SER A 13 -1.55 -6.52 -4.45
C SER A 13 -2.43 -5.72 -5.41
N CYS A 14 -3.75 -5.75 -5.25
CA CYS A 14 -4.69 -4.99 -6.08
C CYS A 14 -4.48 -3.48 -5.93
N ILE A 15 -4.28 -3.00 -4.70
CA ILE A 15 -4.00 -1.59 -4.44
C ILE A 15 -2.65 -1.17 -5.05
N THR A 16 -1.61 -2.00 -4.95
CA THR A 16 -0.30 -1.72 -5.56
C THR A 16 -0.37 -1.63 -7.08
N ALA A 17 -1.12 -2.54 -7.72
CA ALA A 17 -1.23 -2.61 -9.17
C ALA A 17 -2.13 -1.50 -9.76
N SER A 18 -3.17 -1.11 -9.03
CA SER A 18 -4.18 -0.19 -9.57
C SER A 18 -4.01 1.24 -9.08
N PHE A 19 -3.62 1.48 -7.83
CA PHE A 19 -3.71 2.82 -7.23
C PHE A 19 -2.77 3.86 -7.85
N GLY A 20 -1.63 3.42 -8.41
CA GLY A 20 -0.75 4.31 -9.18
C GLY A 20 -1.35 4.86 -10.48
N ASN A 21 -2.42 4.22 -10.99
CA ASN A 21 -3.13 4.59 -12.22
C ASN A 21 -4.64 4.83 -11.97
N CYS A 22 -5.10 4.81 -10.71
CA CYS A 22 -6.51 4.85 -10.37
C CYS A 22 -7.08 6.26 -10.49
N THR A 23 -8.19 6.38 -11.22
CA THR A 23 -9.05 7.56 -11.18
C THR A 23 -9.85 7.58 -9.87
N VAL A 24 -10.46 8.73 -9.51
CA VAL A 24 -11.32 8.88 -8.31
C VAL A 24 -12.49 7.88 -8.31
N SER A 25 -12.91 7.40 -9.48
CA SER A 25 -13.94 6.37 -9.62
C SER A 25 -13.44 4.98 -9.22
N ASP A 26 -12.19 4.67 -9.54
CA ASP A 26 -11.56 3.39 -9.19
C ASP A 26 -11.32 3.30 -7.69
N SER A 27 -10.90 4.39 -7.04
CA SER A 27 -10.69 4.42 -5.59
C SER A 27 -11.97 4.16 -4.80
N LYS A 28 -13.12 4.69 -5.25
CA LYS A 28 -14.44 4.37 -4.67
C LYS A 28 -14.80 2.90 -4.83
N THR A 29 -14.53 2.32 -6.01
CA THR A 29 -14.82 0.91 -6.30
C THR A 29 -13.98 -0.01 -5.41
N LEU A 30 -12.68 0.25 -5.29
CA LEU A 30 -11.83 -0.52 -4.38
C LEU A 30 -12.26 -0.34 -2.91
N GLN A 31 -12.69 0.85 -2.50
CA GLN A 31 -13.19 1.07 -1.14
C GLN A 31 -14.45 0.22 -0.87
N GLN A 32 -15.38 0.11 -1.84
CA GLN A 32 -16.54 -0.77 -1.72
C GLN A 32 -16.15 -2.26 -1.61
N ILE A 33 -15.12 -2.68 -2.34
CA ILE A 33 -14.57 -4.05 -2.23
C ILE A 33 -14.05 -4.31 -0.81
N VAL A 34 -13.28 -3.38 -0.24
CA VAL A 34 -12.79 -3.47 1.15
C VAL A 34 -13.97 -3.55 2.13
N ARG A 35 -14.98 -2.68 2.00
CA ARG A 35 -16.18 -2.72 2.86
C ARG A 35 -16.95 -4.03 2.75
N THR A 36 -17.03 -4.60 1.55
CA THR A 36 -17.67 -5.90 1.34
C THR A 36 -16.87 -7.01 1.99
N ALA A 37 -15.54 -6.98 1.86
CA ALA A 37 -14.65 -7.91 2.54
C ALA A 37 -14.79 -7.81 4.07
N GLU A 38 -14.83 -6.60 4.64
CA GLU A 38 -15.09 -6.36 6.07
C GLU A 38 -16.39 -7.02 6.52
N LYS A 39 -17.46 -6.85 5.73
CA LYS A 39 -18.77 -7.42 6.05
C LYS A 39 -18.79 -8.95 5.98
N ILE A 40 -18.01 -9.55 5.06
CA ILE A 40 -17.89 -11.01 4.93
C ILE A 40 -17.11 -11.59 6.11
N ILE A 41 -16.01 -10.96 6.51
CA ILE A 41 -15.14 -11.48 7.58
C ILE A 41 -15.60 -11.07 8.98
N GLY A 42 -16.48 -10.07 9.09
CA GLY A 42 -16.97 -9.53 10.37
C GLY A 42 -15.90 -8.78 11.18
N ILE A 43 -14.82 -8.35 10.54
CA ILE A 43 -13.67 -7.69 11.16
C ILE A 43 -13.38 -6.40 10.39
N SER A 44 -13.05 -5.33 11.11
CA SER A 44 -12.63 -4.08 10.47
C SER A 44 -11.29 -4.25 9.78
N LEU A 45 -11.26 -3.90 8.49
CA LEU A 45 -10.06 -3.81 7.67
C LEU A 45 -9.56 -2.36 7.68
N PRO A 46 -8.25 -2.15 7.55
CA PRO A 46 -7.69 -0.82 7.37
C PRO A 46 -8.26 -0.14 6.11
N SER A 47 -8.34 1.20 6.15
CA SER A 47 -8.77 1.99 5.00
C SER A 47 -7.88 1.69 3.79
N ILE A 48 -8.46 1.78 2.59
CA ILE A 48 -7.71 1.68 1.35
C ILE A 48 -6.53 2.66 1.29
N THR A 49 -6.70 3.86 1.85
CA THR A 49 -5.65 4.88 1.94
C THR A 49 -4.52 4.45 2.86
N ASP A 50 -4.84 3.79 3.96
CA ASP A 50 -3.86 3.33 4.95
C ASP A 50 -3.10 2.12 4.41
N MET A 51 -3.81 1.20 3.74
CA MET A 51 -3.20 0.07 3.02
C MET A 51 -2.26 0.57 1.91
N TYR A 52 -2.70 1.55 1.12
CA TYR A 52 -1.87 2.16 0.08
C TYR A 52 -0.63 2.82 0.67
N THR A 53 -0.80 3.66 1.69
CA THR A 53 0.31 4.35 2.36
C THR A 53 1.30 3.36 2.95
N THR A 54 0.81 2.31 3.61
CA THR A 54 1.64 1.22 4.15
C THR A 54 2.43 0.52 3.04
N CYS A 55 1.78 0.25 1.90
CA CYS A 55 2.46 -0.38 0.77
C CYS A 55 3.52 0.53 0.13
N CYS A 56 3.22 1.81 -0.04
CA CYS A 56 4.17 2.81 -0.55
C CYS A 56 5.39 2.93 0.37
N ILE A 57 5.18 3.01 1.69
CA ILE A 57 6.27 3.05 2.68
C ILE A 57 7.10 1.78 2.59
N ARG A 58 6.48 0.59 2.54
CA ARG A 58 7.22 -0.67 2.41
C ARG A 58 8.07 -0.73 1.13
N LYS A 59 7.52 -0.25 0.02
CA LYS A 59 8.24 -0.22 -1.26
C LYS A 59 9.38 0.80 -1.23
N ALA A 60 9.16 1.98 -0.66
CA ALA A 60 10.20 2.99 -0.46
C ALA A 60 11.32 2.47 0.46
N ASN A 61 10.97 1.82 1.58
CA ASN A 61 11.93 1.14 2.46
C ASN A 61 12.74 0.11 1.68
N SER A 62 12.10 -0.75 0.88
CA SER A 62 12.80 -1.77 0.09
C SER A 62 13.76 -1.17 -0.95
N ILE A 63 13.48 0.03 -1.47
CA ILE A 63 14.37 0.74 -2.42
C ILE A 63 15.55 1.36 -1.67
N VAL A 64 15.32 1.91 -0.47
CA VAL A 64 16.36 2.50 0.36
C VAL A 64 17.24 1.43 1.01
N ASP A 65 16.69 0.29 1.38
CA ASP A 65 17.45 -0.82 1.96
C ASP A 65 18.28 -1.59 0.90
N ASP A 66 18.00 -1.39 -0.40
CA ASP A 66 18.72 -2.00 -1.52
C ASP A 66 19.60 -0.97 -2.26
N PRO A 67 20.92 -0.93 -1.98
CA PRO A 67 21.86 -0.01 -2.62
C PRO A 67 22.05 -0.26 -4.13
N THR A 68 21.66 -1.44 -4.62
CA THR A 68 21.78 -1.81 -6.03
C THR A 68 20.58 -1.37 -6.86
N HIS A 69 19.51 -0.92 -6.19
CA HIS A 69 18.28 -0.50 -6.86
C HIS A 69 18.52 0.80 -7.65
N PRO A 70 18.10 0.90 -8.93
CA PRO A 70 18.38 2.08 -9.76
C PRO A 70 17.74 3.36 -9.23
N SER A 71 16.62 3.24 -8.50
CA SER A 71 15.97 4.37 -7.84
C SER A 71 16.48 4.64 -6.42
N HIS A 72 17.46 3.88 -5.90
CA HIS A 72 18.00 4.07 -4.55
C HIS A 72 18.48 5.51 -4.33
N LEU A 73 19.18 6.07 -5.32
CA LEU A 73 19.69 7.44 -5.31
C LEU A 73 18.58 8.50 -5.33
N LEU A 74 17.37 8.15 -5.77
CA LEU A 74 16.23 9.07 -5.81
C LEU A 74 15.52 9.13 -4.47
N PHE A 75 15.65 8.12 -3.60
CA PHE A 75 14.96 8.07 -2.32
C PHE A 75 15.93 8.38 -1.18
N THR A 76 15.85 9.61 -0.65
CA THR A 76 16.63 9.98 0.54
C THR A 76 15.74 9.95 1.77
N LEU A 77 16.12 9.14 2.77
CA LEU A 77 15.46 9.11 4.07
C LEU A 77 15.76 10.42 4.81
N LEU A 78 14.70 11.17 5.16
CA LEU A 78 14.86 12.38 5.96
C LEU A 78 15.36 12.04 7.38
N PRO A 79 16.08 12.95 8.04
CA PRO A 79 16.61 12.74 9.40
C PRO A 79 15.56 12.34 10.45
N SER A 80 14.28 12.63 10.17
CA SER A 80 13.13 12.21 10.98
C SER A 80 12.88 10.69 11.01
N GLY A 81 13.48 9.92 10.10
CA GLY A 81 13.31 8.46 9.99
C GLY A 81 11.92 7.99 9.54
N LYS A 82 11.02 8.91 9.18
CA LYS A 82 9.59 8.62 8.91
C LYS A 82 9.12 9.01 7.52
N ARG A 83 9.94 9.73 6.75
CA ARG A 83 9.56 10.32 5.47
C ARG A 83 10.71 10.18 4.48
N TYR A 84 10.36 9.92 3.23
CA TYR A 84 11.29 9.86 2.10
C TYR A 84 11.05 11.06 1.18
N VAL A 85 12.13 11.68 0.72
CA VAL A 85 12.08 12.70 -0.34
C VAL A 85 12.54 12.03 -1.63
N ILE A 86 11.81 12.33 -2.71
CA ILE A 86 12.19 11.96 -4.07
C ILE A 86 12.91 13.18 -4.64
N GLU A 87 14.21 13.08 -4.91
CA GLU A 87 15.02 14.14 -5.54
C GLU A 87 15.03 14.03 -7.07
#